data_AF-A0A0G9MTZ8-F1
#
_entry.id   AF-A0A0G9MTZ8-F1
#
_cell.length_a   1.000
_cell.length_b   1.000
_cell.length_c   1.000
_cell.angle_alpha   90.00
_cell.angle_beta   90.00
_cell.angle_gamma   90.00
#
_symmetry.space_group_name_H-M   'P 1'
#
loop_
_entity.id
_entity.type
_entity.pdbx_description
1 polymer ?
#
loop_
_entity_poly.entity_id
_entity_poly.type
_entity_poly.pdbx_seq_one_letter_code
_entity_poly.pdbx_strand_id
1 'polypeptide(L)'
;MKKIIAVSTALALAFGVAACDGANENAMEDAGEQNAEAVSDQAEAMEDAGQISDAQEDAMTDAAEDQADAMEEQGEAMDEGAANADTAM
;
A
#
# COMPACT_ATOMS: atom_id res chain seq x y z
N MET A 1 12.67 23.37 8.66
CA MET A 1 12.36 23.04 10.06
C MET A 1 12.43 21.52 10.16
N LYS A 2 13.24 20.93 11.05
CA LYS A 2 13.35 19.46 11.15
C LYS A 2 12.04 18.91 11.71
N LYS A 3 11.21 18.31 10.87
CA LYS A 3 10.04 17.55 11.32
C LYS A 3 10.55 16.17 11.74
N ILE A 4 10.39 15.86 13.02
CA ILE A 4 10.69 14.55 13.60
C ILE A 4 9.58 13.63 13.09
N ILE A 5 9.90 12.75 12.13
CA ILE A 5 8.97 11.70 11.72
C ILE A 5 9.04 10.63 12.79
N ALA A 6 8.06 10.68 13.69
CA ALA A 6 7.82 9.63 14.65
C ALA A 6 7.26 8.43 13.88
N VAL A 7 8.08 7.39 13.72
CA VAL A 7 7.64 6.06 13.32
C VAL A 7 6.74 5.53 14.44
N SER A 8 5.47 5.92 14.40
CA SER A 8 4.42 5.38 15.25
C SER A 8 3.94 4.09 14.59
N THR A 9 4.48 2.98 15.08
CA THR A 9 3.94 1.62 14.98
C THR A 9 2.44 1.58 14.64
N ALA A 10 2.11 1.26 13.40
CA ALA A 10 0.81 0.76 12.99
C ALA A 10 0.63 -0.67 13.51
N LEU A 11 0.65 -0.83 14.84
CA LEU A 11 0.24 -2.03 15.55
C LEU A 11 -1.23 -1.85 16.00
N ALA A 12 -2.08 -1.32 15.11
CA ALA A 12 -3.51 -1.33 15.28
C ALA A 12 -4.03 -2.58 14.56
N LEU A 13 -3.88 -3.76 15.17
CA LEU A 13 -5.03 -4.44 15.79
C LEU A 13 -6.29 -4.39 14.91
N ALA A 14 -6.16 -5.07 13.77
CA ALA A 14 -7.16 -5.84 13.05
C ALA A 14 -8.04 -6.69 13.98
N PHE A 15 -8.89 -6.07 14.80
CA PHE A 15 -9.70 -6.80 15.79
C PHE A 15 -11.17 -6.39 15.87
N GLY A 16 -11.72 -5.74 14.85
CA GLY A 16 -13.18 -5.56 14.87
C GLY A 16 -13.87 -4.95 13.65
N VAL A 17 -13.17 -4.41 12.66
CA VAL A 17 -13.80 -3.81 11.47
C VAL A 17 -13.35 -4.47 10.15
N ALA A 18 -12.22 -5.19 10.14
CA ALA A 18 -11.72 -6.00 9.03
C ALA A 18 -12.52 -7.31 8.77
N ALA A 19 -13.82 -7.33 9.05
CA ALA A 19 -14.65 -8.53 8.85
C ALA A 19 -15.24 -8.65 7.43
N CYS A 20 -14.96 -7.67 6.56
CA CYS A 20 -15.35 -7.70 5.15
C CYS A 20 -14.16 -7.77 4.19
N ASP A 21 -12.96 -7.50 4.67
CA ASP A 21 -11.72 -7.49 3.90
C ASP A 21 -10.98 -8.81 4.17
N GLY A 22 -10.50 -9.46 3.11
CA GLY A 22 -9.97 -10.81 3.17
C GLY A 22 -8.50 -10.91 3.63
N ALA A 23 -8.04 -12.10 4.00
CA ALA A 23 -6.68 -12.24 4.55
C ALA A 23 -5.58 -12.03 3.49
N ASN A 24 -5.90 -12.25 2.21
CA ASN A 24 -4.97 -12.00 1.10
C ASN A 24 -5.01 -10.53 0.66
N GLU A 25 -6.19 -9.91 0.62
CA GLU A 25 -6.41 -8.47 0.40
C GLU A 25 -5.56 -7.64 1.36
N ASN A 26 -5.81 -7.71 2.67
CA ASN A 26 -4.99 -7.03 3.69
C ASN A 26 -3.48 -7.29 3.54
N ALA A 27 -3.07 -8.53 3.25
CA ALA A 27 -1.64 -8.87 3.15
C ALA A 27 -0.98 -8.30 1.88
N MET A 28 -1.73 -8.16 0.79
CA MET A 28 -1.26 -7.57 -0.45
C MET A 28 -1.31 -6.05 -0.41
N GLU A 29 -2.35 -5.46 0.19
CA GLU A 29 -2.46 -4.03 0.52
C GLU A 29 -1.24 -3.61 1.36
N ASP A 30 -1.02 -4.24 2.52
CA ASP A 30 0.11 -3.95 3.43
C ASP A 30 1.47 -3.99 2.70
N ALA A 31 1.64 -4.93 1.76
CA ALA A 31 2.87 -5.09 1.01
C ALA A 31 3.01 -4.07 -0.13
N GLY A 32 1.90 -3.73 -0.78
CA GLY A 32 1.80 -2.71 -1.81
C GLY A 32 2.09 -1.33 -1.22
N GLU A 33 1.39 -0.96 -0.15
CA GLU A 33 1.55 0.32 0.54
C GLU A 33 2.98 0.53 1.05
N GLN A 34 3.59 -0.49 1.70
CA GLN A 34 4.99 -0.38 2.14
C GLN A 34 5.98 -0.17 0.97
N ASN A 35 5.66 -0.69 -0.22
CA ASN A 35 6.47 -0.45 -1.41
C ASN A 35 6.27 0.97 -1.93
N ALA A 36 5.01 1.40 -2.05
CA ALA A 36 4.65 2.74 -2.49
C ALA A 36 5.26 3.82 -1.58
N GLU A 37 5.19 3.64 -0.26
CA GLU A 37 5.80 4.53 0.73
C GLU A 37 7.32 4.60 0.53
N ALA A 38 8.00 3.46 0.33
CA ALA A 38 9.45 3.45 0.09
C ALA A 38 9.86 4.15 -1.22
N VAL A 39 9.04 4.04 -2.27
CA VAL A 39 9.27 4.73 -3.54
C VAL A 39 8.99 6.22 -3.41
N SER A 40 7.91 6.60 -2.74
CA SER A 40 7.54 8.00 -2.49
C SER A 40 8.62 8.70 -1.66
N ASP A 41 9.09 8.10 -0.56
CA ASP A 41 10.21 8.60 0.26
C ASP A 41 11.47 8.83 -0.58
N GLN A 42 11.75 7.90 -1.51
CA GLN A 42 12.89 8.03 -2.40
C GLN A 42 12.70 9.15 -3.44
N ALA A 43 11.48 9.29 -3.97
CA ALA A 43 11.13 10.33 -4.95
C ALA A 43 11.19 11.73 -4.32
N GLU A 44 10.63 11.91 -3.13
CA GLU A 44 10.73 13.16 -2.35
C GLU A 44 12.21 13.50 -2.09
N ALA A 45 13.03 12.54 -1.67
CA ALA A 45 14.46 12.77 -1.46
C ALA A 45 15.21 13.19 -2.74
N MET A 46 14.76 12.74 -3.92
CA MET A 46 15.32 13.16 -5.21
C MET A 46 14.83 14.55 -5.64
N GLU A 47 13.58 14.90 -5.36
CA GLU A 47 13.03 16.26 -5.57
C GLU A 47 13.77 17.26 -4.69
N ASP A 48 13.91 16.97 -3.40
CA ASP A 48 14.63 17.79 -2.42
C ASP A 48 16.10 18.01 -2.82
N ALA A 49 16.71 17.02 -3.46
CA ALA A 49 18.07 17.09 -4.00
C ALA A 49 18.17 17.85 -5.34
N GLY A 50 17.04 18.27 -5.91
CA GLY A 50 16.93 18.94 -7.20
C GLY A 50 17.24 18.03 -8.39
N GLN A 51 17.13 16.70 -8.22
CA GLN A 51 17.42 15.71 -9.25
C GLN A 51 16.21 15.46 -10.17
N ILE A 52 15.00 15.63 -9.65
CA ILE A 52 13.74 15.56 -10.38
C ILE A 52 12.87 16.77 -10.03
N SER A 53 11.89 17.09 -10.86
CA SER A 53 10.87 18.10 -10.54
C SER A 53 9.72 17.49 -9.75
N ASP A 54 8.92 18.33 -9.08
CA ASP A 54 7.66 17.97 -8.41
C ASP A 54 6.80 17.06 -9.30
N ALA A 55 6.54 17.45 -10.55
CA ALA A 55 5.71 16.66 -11.46
C ALA A 55 6.29 15.27 -11.84
N GLN A 56 7.58 15.04 -11.61
CA GLN A 56 8.21 13.74 -11.80
C GLN A 56 8.18 12.91 -10.51
N GLU A 57 8.26 13.57 -9.36
CA GLU A 57 8.04 12.96 -8.05
C GLU A 57 6.59 12.48 -7.94
N ASP A 58 5.61 13.34 -8.22
CA ASP A 58 4.19 12.99 -8.33
C ASP A 58 3.98 11.75 -9.22
N ALA A 59 4.52 11.77 -10.45
CA ALA A 59 4.35 10.66 -11.39
C ALA A 59 5.02 9.34 -10.94
N MET A 60 6.06 9.41 -10.10
CA MET A 60 6.69 8.23 -9.53
C MET A 60 5.89 7.68 -8.35
N THR A 61 5.38 8.55 -7.49
CA THR A 61 4.49 8.21 -6.38
C THR A 61 3.20 7.61 -6.92
N ASP A 62 2.52 8.27 -7.86
CA ASP A 62 1.30 7.80 -8.52
C ASP A 62 1.48 6.40 -9.12
N ALA A 63 2.60 6.15 -9.82
CA ALA A 63 2.85 4.85 -10.43
C ALA A 63 3.10 3.73 -9.40
N ALA A 64 3.60 4.08 -8.21
CA ALA A 64 3.79 3.13 -7.12
C ALA A 64 2.48 2.84 -6.38
N GLU A 65 1.64 3.86 -6.19
CA GLU A 65 0.27 3.72 -5.68
C GLU A 65 -0.59 2.87 -6.64
N ASP A 66 -0.57 3.14 -7.95
CA ASP A 66 -1.24 2.31 -8.97
C ASP A 66 -0.84 0.83 -8.88
N GLN A 67 0.42 0.56 -8.52
CA GLN A 67 0.91 -0.80 -8.33
C GLN A 67 0.42 -1.41 -7.01
N ALA A 68 0.33 -0.62 -5.94
CA ALA A 68 -0.22 -1.06 -4.66
C ALA A 68 -1.72 -1.42 -4.81
N ASP A 69 -2.50 -0.56 -5.47
CA ASP A 69 -3.91 -0.80 -5.78
C ASP A 69 -4.09 -2.09 -6.59
N ALA A 70 -3.24 -2.33 -7.58
CA ALA A 70 -3.29 -3.57 -8.36
C ALA A 70 -2.95 -4.82 -7.52
N MET A 71 -2.15 -4.68 -6.47
CA MET A 71 -1.87 -5.77 -5.51
C MET A 71 -3.06 -6.00 -4.58
N GLU A 72 -3.70 -4.95 -4.07
CA GLU A 72 -4.94 -5.03 -3.28
C GLU A 72 -6.04 -5.76 -4.07
N GLU A 73 -6.35 -5.31 -5.30
CA GLU A 73 -7.34 -5.97 -6.17
C GLU A 73 -7.01 -7.44 -6.41
N GLN A 74 -5.72 -7.78 -6.53
CA GLN A 74 -5.29 -9.17 -6.67
C GLN A 74 -5.56 -9.98 -5.40
N GLY A 75 -5.35 -9.39 -4.22
CA GLY A 75 -5.64 -10.01 -2.93
C GLY A 75 -7.14 -10.23 -2.74
N GLU A 76 -7.95 -9.21 -3.03
CA GLU A 76 -9.42 -9.28 -3.01
C GLU A 76 -9.91 -10.43 -3.90
N ALA A 77 -9.41 -10.53 -5.15
CA ALA A 77 -9.79 -11.61 -6.06
C ALA A 77 -9.43 -13.02 -5.54
N MET A 78 -8.34 -13.15 -4.77
CA MET A 78 -7.98 -14.43 -4.13
C MET A 78 -8.95 -14.79 -3.01
N ASP A 79 -9.35 -13.82 -2.20
CA ASP A 79 -10.29 -14.02 -1.10
C ASP A 79 -11.70 -14.30 -1.60
N GLU A 80 -12.18 -13.57 -2.61
CA GLU A 80 -13.45 -13.88 -3.28
C GLU A 80 -13.43 -15.28 -3.91
N GLY A 81 -12.33 -15.64 -4.59
CA GLY A 81 -12.16 -16.96 -5.18
C GLY A 81 -12.20 -18.09 -4.14
N ALA A 82 -11.55 -17.89 -3.00
CA ALA A 82 -11.55 -18.83 -1.87
C ALA A 82 -12.94 -18.96 -1.24
N ALA A 83 -13.65 -17.84 -1.00
CA ALA A 83 -15.00 -17.84 -0.43
C ALA A 83 -16.02 -18.55 -1.32
N ASN A 84 -15.90 -18.39 -2.65
CA ASN A 84 -16.75 -19.08 -3.62
C ASN A 84 -16.45 -20.59 -3.69
N ALA A 85 -15.21 -21.01 -3.48
CA ALA A 85 -14.84 -22.42 -3.42
C ALA A 85 -15.38 -23.12 -2.16
N ASP A 86 -15.34 -22.45 -1.00
CA ASP A 86 -15.87 -23.00 0.26
C ASP A 86 -17.40 -23.12 0.27
N THR A 87 -18.12 -22.32 -0.51
CA THR A 87 -19.59 -22.40 -0.62
C THR A 87 -20.06 -23.53 -1.56
N ALA A 88 -19.16 -24.09 -2.37
CA ALA A 88 -19.47 -25.13 -3.37
C ALA A 88 -19.22 -26.58 -2.89
N MET A 89 -18.78 -26.78 -1.64
CA MET A 89 -18.57 -28.09 -0.99
C MET A 89 -19.69 -28.43 -0.01
#